data_AF-A0A9W9YL17-F1
#
_entry.id   AF-A0A9W9YL17-F1
#
_cell.length_a   1.000
_cell.length_b   1.000
_cell.length_c   1.000
_cell.angle_alpha   90.00
_cell.angle_beta   90.00
_cell.angle_gamma   90.00
#
_symmetry.space_group_name_H-M   'P 1'
#
loop_
_entity.id
_entity.type
_entity.pdbx_description
1 polymer ?
#
loop_
_entity_poly.entity_id
_entity_poly.type
_entity_poly.pdbx_seq_one_letter_code
_entity_poly.pdbx_strand_id
1 'polypeptide(L)' 'MTTCQREYLDATSGRALLGRFVPTCSADGSYAPMQCHGSTGFCWCVTKDGQEIAETKIRGHPKCKAVQLH' A
#
# COMPACT_ATOMS: atom_id res chain seq x y z
N MET A 1 12.78 9.84 7.20
CA MET A 1 11.57 9.00 7.30
C MET A 1 10.60 9.44 6.23
N THR A 2 10.16 8.52 5.37
CA THR A 2 9.25 8.81 4.25
C THR A 2 7.79 8.82 4.69
N THR A 3 6.89 9.24 3.80
CA THR A 3 5.43 9.22 4.04
C THR A 3 4.95 7.81 4.33
N CYS A 4 5.27 6.83 3.47
CA CYS A 4 4.86 5.44 3.68
C CYS A 4 5.37 4.89 5.02
N GLN A 5 6.64 5.12 5.37
CA GLN A 5 7.20 4.64 6.64
C GLN A 5 6.49 5.25 7.85
N ARG A 6 6.15 6.55 7.80
CA ARG A 6 5.42 7.22 8.88
C ARG A 6 4.02 6.63 9.03
N GLU A 7 3.30 6.44 7.93
CA GLU A 7 1.95 5.87 7.93
C GLU A 7 1.96 4.40 8.39
N TYR A 8 2.98 3.63 8.00
CA TYR A 8 3.17 2.27 8.49
C TYR A 8 3.31 2.25 10.01
N LEU A 9 4.17 3.12 10.56
CA LEU A 9 4.36 3.22 12.01
C LEU A 9 3.06 3.65 12.71
N ASP A 10 2.33 4.64 12.17
CA ASP A 10 1.05 5.06 12.75
C ASP A 10 -0.03 3.96 12.67
N ALA A 11 -0.07 3.19 11.57
CA ALA A 11 -1.01 2.10 11.39
C ALA A 11 -0.69 0.88 12.28
N THR A 12 0.58 0.71 12.66
CA THR A 12 1.06 -0.40 13.49
C THR A 12 1.25 -0.04 14.98
N SER A 13 1.29 1.26 15.31
CA SER A 13 1.44 1.73 16.69
C SER A 13 0.09 1.78 17.41
N GLY A 14 0.03 1.17 18.60
CA GLY A 14 -1.18 1.09 19.43
C GLY A 14 -1.92 -0.24 19.33
N ARG A 15 -3.13 -0.33 19.90
CA ARG A 15 -4.03 -1.47 19.65
C ARG A 15 -4.37 -1.43 18.16
N ALA A 16 -3.67 -2.24 17.36
CA ALA A 16 -3.99 -2.43 15.95
C ALA A 16 -5.49 -2.69 15.85
N LEU A 17 -6.23 -1.68 15.39
CA LEU A 17 -7.67 -1.82 15.18
C LEU A 17 -7.80 -2.93 14.16
N LEU A 18 -8.42 -4.05 14.59
CA LEU A 18 -8.58 -5.22 13.73
C LEU A 18 -9.20 -4.76 12.42
N GLY A 19 -8.45 -4.97 11.34
CA GLY A 19 -8.84 -4.58 9.99
C GLY A 19 -8.59 -3.14 9.59
N ARG A 20 -7.73 -2.40 10.30
CA ARG A 20 -7.09 -1.18 9.78
C ARG A 20 -6.22 -1.51 8.57
N PHE A 21 -6.19 -0.61 7.60
CA PHE A 21 -5.24 -0.69 6.49
C PHE A 21 -3.84 -0.34 6.98
N VAL A 22 -2.86 -1.19 6.63
CA VAL A 22 -1.44 -0.95 6.89
C VAL A 22 -0.76 -0.85 5.52
N PRO A 23 -0.16 0.29 5.16
CA PRO A 23 0.50 0.43 3.88
C PRO A 23 1.77 -0.41 3.83
N THR A 24 2.04 -1.05 2.69
CA THR A 24 3.32 -1.69 2.43
C THR A 24 4.30 -0.68 1.83
N CYS A 25 5.54 -0.68 2.31
CA CYS A 25 6.59 0.20 1.81
C CYS A 25 7.69 -0.60 1.11
N SER A 26 8.24 -0.02 0.05
CA SER A 26 9.47 -0.48 -0.61
C SER A 26 10.70 -0.18 0.25
N ALA A 27 11.84 -0.80 -0.09
CA ALA A 27 13.10 -0.62 0.65
C ALA A 27 13.62 0.83 0.64
N ASP A 28 13.32 1.60 -0.41
CA ASP A 28 13.64 3.04 -0.51
C ASP A 28 12.68 3.93 0.31
N GLY A 29 11.66 3.34 0.95
CA GLY A 29 10.63 4.02 1.71
C GLY A 29 9.49 4.59 0.86
N SER A 30 9.47 4.39 -0.46
CA SER A 30 8.27 4.65 -1.28
C SER A 30 7.17 3.62 -0.99
N TYR A 31 5.96 3.85 -1.49
CA TYR A 31 4.91 2.83 -1.42
C TYR A 31 5.25 1.65 -2.32
N ALA A 32 4.95 0.43 -1.85
CA ALA A 32 5.06 -0.74 -2.71
C ALA A 32 4.05 -0.63 -3.86
N PRO A 33 4.38 -1.06 -5.09
CA PRO A 33 3.47 -0.92 -6.23
C PRO A 33 2.10 -1.56 -6.04
N MET A 34 1.98 -2.53 -5.13
CA MET A 34 0.73 -3.18 -4.76
C MET A 34 0.48 -3.00 -3.28
N GLN A 35 -0.67 -2.39 -2.94
CA GLN A 35 -1.16 -2.27 -1.58
C GLN A 35 -2.30 -3.25 -1.37
N CYS A 36 -2.36 -3.86 -0.19
CA CYS A 36 -3.39 -4.83 0.16
C CYS A 36 -4.02 -4.48 1.50
N HIS A 37 -5.35 -4.43 1.53
CA HIS A 37 -6.12 -4.30 2.76
C HIS A 37 -6.53 -5.68 3.26
N GLY A 38 -5.68 -6.26 4.12
CA GLY A 38 -5.81 -7.67 4.54
C GLY A 38 -7.16 -8.07 5.11
N SER A 39 -7.88 -7.17 5.79
CA SER A 39 -9.22 -7.48 6.35
C SER A 39 -10.33 -7.53 5.33
N THR A 40 -10.21 -6.80 4.22
CA THR A 40 -11.23 -6.78 3.16
C THR A 40 -10.87 -7.73 2.02
N GLY A 41 -9.59 -8.09 1.90
CA GLY A 41 -9.03 -8.91 0.82
C GLY A 41 -8.88 -8.16 -0.49
N PHE A 42 -9.07 -6.84 -0.49
CA PHE A 42 -8.83 -6.00 -1.66
C PHE A 42 -7.36 -5.59 -1.74
N CYS A 43 -6.80 -5.65 -2.94
CA CYS A 43 -5.54 -5.02 -3.27
C CYS A 43 -5.71 -4.10 -4.48
N TRP A 44 -4.86 -3.10 -4.59
CA TRP A 44 -4.83 -2.12 -5.67
C TRP A 44 -3.38 -1.72 -5.97
N CYS A 45 -3.16 -1.17 -7.15
CA CYS A 45 -1.87 -0.64 -7.51
C CYS A 45 -1.76 0.83 -7.11
N VAL A 46 -0.55 1.26 -6.74
CA VAL A 46 -0.27 2.65 -6.38
C VAL A 46 0.97 3.20 -7.09
N THR A 47 1.05 4.52 -7.18
CA THR A 47 2.31 5.22 -7.52
C THR A 47 3.31 5.16 -6.37
N LYS A 48 4.55 5.60 -6.59
CA LYS A 48 5.58 5.70 -5.52
C LYS A 48 5.16 6.60 -4.35
N ASP A 49 4.24 7.53 -4.60
CA ASP A 49 3.67 8.46 -3.61
C ASP A 49 2.40 7.91 -2.93
N GLY A 50 1.96 6.70 -3.28
CA GLY A 50 0.81 6.03 -2.65
C GLY A 50 -0.54 6.33 -3.28
N GLN A 51 -0.59 7.02 -4.43
CA GLN A 51 -1.84 7.29 -5.13
C GLN A 51 -2.36 6.02 -5.82
N GLU A 52 -3.60 5.64 -5.54
CA GLU A 52 -4.28 4.51 -6.19
C GLU A 52 -4.42 4.73 -7.69
N ILE A 53 -4.06 3.71 -8.48
CA ILE A 53 -4.27 3.67 -9.92
C ILE A 53 -5.69 3.15 -10.17
N ALA A 54 -6.49 3.94 -10.91
CA ALA A 54 -7.87 3.60 -11.24
C ALA A 54 -8.00 2.21 -11.89
N GLU A 55 -9.13 1.53 -11.63
CA GLU A 55 -9.46 0.21 -12.17
C GLU A 55 -8.48 -0.93 -11.78
N THR A 56 -7.65 -0.74 -10.74
CA THR A 56 -6.74 -1.79 -10.25
C THR A 56 -7.20 -2.47 -8.97
N LYS A 57 -8.24 -1.94 -8.31
CA LYS A 57 -8.76 -2.47 -7.06
C LYS A 57 -9.57 -3.74 -7.27
N ILE A 58 -9.02 -4.86 -6.86
CA ILE A 58 -9.63 -6.19 -6.99
C ILE A 58 -9.52 -6.98 -5.70
N ARG A 59 -10.34 -8.02 -5.54
CA ARG A 59 -10.07 -9.06 -4.54
C ARG A 59 -8.92 -9.93 -5.03
N GLY A 60 -7.89 -10.13 -4.21
CA GLY A 60 -6.66 -10.81 -4.61
C GLY A 60 -5.60 -9.86 -5.16
N HIS A 61 -4.61 -10.38 -5.89
CA HIS A 61 -3.41 -9.64 -6.27
C HIS A 61 -3.49 -9.08 -7.71
N PRO A 62 -3.63 -7.76 -7.90
CA PRO A 62 -3.55 -7.16 -9.23
C PRO A 62 -2.12 -7.25 -9.78
N LYS A 63 -2.00 -7.29 -11.11
CA LYS A 63 -0.70 -7.21 -11.79
C LYS A 63 -0.23 -5.76 -11.82
N CYS A 64 0.40 -5.31 -10.74
CA CYS A 64 0.98 -3.99 -10.69
C CYS A 64 2.29 -3.96 -11.48
N LYS A 65 2.33 -3.18 -12.56
CA LYS A 65 3.59 -2.78 -13.16
C LYS A 65 4.26 -1.91 -12.11
N ALA A 66 5.45 -2.27 -11.64
CA ALA A 66 6.29 -1.33 -10.91
C ALA A 66 6.50 -0.16 -11.88
N VAL A 67 5.76 0.94 -11.70
CA VAL A 67 5.83 2.09 -12.59
C VAL A 67 7.17 2.77 -12.33
N GLN A 68 8.21 2.20 -12.93
CA GLN A 68 9.39 2.92 -13.33
C GLN A 68 8.93 3.72 -14.54
N LEU A 69 8.55 4.97 -14.30
CA LEU A 69 8.39 5.97 -15.36
C LEU A 69 9.62 5.90 -16.26
N HIS A 70 9.43 5.43 -17.48
CA HIS A 70 10.30 5.68 -18.62
C HIS A 70 9.40 6.10 -19.77
#